data_AF-A0ABC8TXY4-F1
#
_entry.id   AF-A0ABC8TXY4-F1
#
_cell.length_a   1.000
_cell.length_b   1.000
_cell.length_c   1.000
_cell.angle_alpha   90.00
_cell.angle_beta   90.00
_cell.angle_gamma   90.00
#
_symmetry.space_group_name_H-M   'P 1'
#
loop_
_entity.id
_entity.type
_entity.pdbx_description
1 polymer ?
#
loop_
_entity_poly.entity_id
_entity_poly.type
_entity_poly.pdbx_seq_one_letter_code
_entity_poly.pdbx_strand_id
1 'polypeptide(L)'
;MAGQLGLDPPTMLLCTGGHVSELKQALENSEAVAKCFNCSISTSAILFVIYCSSSVNKSNRTTIQNKLDGFLEQMKLHHFDSGNLSEVLDPIFLYVLVPDLPKR
;
A
#
# COMPACT_ATOMS: atom_id res chain seq x y z
N MET A 1 2.53 12.32 1.61
CA MET A 1 1.17 11.80 1.37
C MET A 1 0.52 11.49 2.72
N ALA A 2 -0.79 11.68 2.88
CA ALA A 2 -1.50 11.20 4.06
C ALA A 2 -1.53 9.65 4.08
N GLY A 3 -1.59 9.05 5.28
CA GLY A 3 -1.71 7.60 5.41
C GLY A 3 -3.00 7.09 4.76
N GLN A 4 -2.88 6.14 3.83
CA GLN A 4 -4.03 5.56 3.15
C GLN A 4 -4.53 4.31 3.89
N LEU A 5 -5.85 4.20 3.99
CA LEU A 5 -6.54 3.01 4.48
C LEU A 5 -7.08 2.21 3.29
N GLY A 6 -7.42 0.94 3.53
CA GLY A 6 -8.08 0.05 2.57
C GLY A 6 -9.56 0.39 2.34
N LEU A 7 -9.85 1.67 2.14
CA LEU A 7 -11.20 2.16 1.85
C LEU A 7 -11.47 2.06 0.37
N ASP A 8 -12.65 1.57 0.01
CA ASP A 8 -13.18 1.69 -1.34
C ASP A 8 -13.58 3.16 -1.58
N PRO A 9 -12.97 3.89 -2.53
CA PRO A 9 -13.22 5.33 -2.69
C PRO A 9 -14.69 5.70 -2.97
N PRO A 10 -15.45 4.93 -3.79
CA PRO A 10 -16.87 5.20 -4.00
C PRO A 10 -17.75 5.04 -2.74
N THR A 11 -17.54 4.00 -1.94
CA THR A 11 -18.40 3.69 -0.77
C THR A 11 -17.88 4.25 0.55
N MET A 12 -16.59 4.58 0.62
CA MET A 12 -15.88 5.02 1.83
C MET A 12 -15.91 3.99 2.98
N LEU A 13 -16.21 2.73 2.67
CA LEU A 13 -16.18 1.59 3.59
C LEU A 13 -14.86 0.84 3.46
N LEU A 14 -14.46 0.14 4.53
CA LEU A 14 -13.33 -0.79 4.45
C LEU A 14 -13.68 -1.91 3.47
N CYS A 15 -12.73 -2.24 2.59
CA CYS A 15 -12.96 -3.27 1.59
C CYS A 15 -13.23 -4.64 2.25
N THR A 16 -14.15 -5.39 1.67
CA THR A 16 -14.44 -6.75 2.08
C THR A 16 -13.36 -7.70 1.55
N GLY A 17 -12.91 -8.67 2.36
CA GLY A 17 -11.87 -9.64 1.97
C GLY A 17 -10.69 -9.74 2.93
N GLY A 18 -10.74 -9.00 4.04
CA GLY A 18 -9.76 -9.09 5.13
C GLY A 18 -8.49 -8.29 4.87
N HIS A 19 -7.48 -8.50 5.73
CA HIS A 19 -6.37 -7.56 5.84
C HIS A 19 -5.46 -7.47 4.61
N VAL A 20 -5.38 -8.53 3.79
CA VAL A 20 -4.61 -8.50 2.53
C VAL A 20 -5.33 -7.68 1.47
N SER A 21 -6.66 -7.76 1.40
CA SER A 21 -7.45 -6.88 0.53
C SER A 21 -7.35 -5.43 0.99
N GLU A 22 -7.42 -5.18 2.30
CA GLU A 22 -7.22 -3.82 2.85
C GLU A 22 -5.86 -3.26 2.47
N LEU A 23 -4.79 -4.07 2.52
CA LEU A 23 -3.46 -3.68 2.06
C LEU A 23 -3.46 -3.30 0.58
N LYS A 24 -3.99 -4.17 -0.28
CA LYS A 24 -4.04 -3.93 -1.73
C LYS A 24 -4.78 -2.64 -2.05
N GLN A 25 -5.94 -2.43 -1.46
CA GLN A 25 -6.74 -1.22 -1.65
C GLN A 25 -6.00 0.03 -1.13
N ALA A 26 -5.31 -0.05 0.01
CA ALA A 26 -4.53 1.08 0.53
C ALA A 26 -3.38 1.47 -0.41
N LEU A 27 -2.73 0.49 -1.05
CA LEU A 27 -1.70 0.75 -2.06
C LEU A 27 -2.29 1.34 -3.33
N GLU A 28 -3.43 0.83 -3.81
CA GLU A 28 -4.14 1.39 -4.98
C GLU A 28 -4.58 2.83 -4.75
N ASN A 29 -5.09 3.12 -3.55
CA ASN A 29 -5.43 4.48 -3.13
C ASN A 29 -4.18 5.38 -3.11
N SER A 30 -3.07 4.87 -2.58
CA SER A 30 -1.78 5.60 -2.56
C SER A 30 -1.27 5.89 -3.97
N GLU A 31 -1.35 4.89 -4.87
CA GLU A 31 -0.94 5.01 -6.26
C GLU A 31 -1.82 6.01 -7.03
N ALA A 32 -3.13 5.99 -6.80
CA ALA A 32 -4.05 6.96 -7.39
C ALA A 32 -3.67 8.39 -6.99
N VAL A 33 -3.35 8.62 -5.70
CA VAL A 33 -2.87 9.93 -5.24
C VAL A 33 -1.53 10.28 -5.87
N ALA A 34 -0.56 9.36 -5.92
CA ALA A 34 0.75 9.59 -6.51
C ALA A 34 0.65 9.99 -8.00
N LYS A 35 -0.22 9.32 -8.76
CA LYS A 35 -0.46 9.63 -10.17
C LYS A 35 -0.99 11.04 -10.40
N CYS A 36 -1.75 11.62 -9.46
CA CYS A 36 -2.14 13.03 -9.55
C CYS A 36 -0.96 14.01 -9.51
N PHE A 37 0.22 13.55 -9.08
CA PHE A 37 1.48 14.30 -9.07
C PHE A 37 2.49 13.78 -10.11
N ASN A 38 2.03 13.04 -11.13
CA ASN A 38 2.88 12.44 -12.17
C ASN A 38 3.99 11.53 -11.62
N CYS A 39 3.75 10.85 -10.50
CA CYS A 39 4.66 9.85 -9.95
C CYS A 39 3.94 8.53 -9.65
N SER A 40 4.71 7.50 -9.31
CA SER A 40 4.19 6.19 -8.88
C SER A 40 4.85 5.81 -7.56
N ILE A 41 4.09 5.20 -6.66
CA ILE A 41 4.63 4.66 -5.40
C ILE A 41 5.57 3.47 -5.69
N SER A 42 5.39 2.79 -6.81
CA SER A 42 6.16 1.59 -7.16
C SER A 42 7.54 1.88 -7.75
N THR A 43 7.78 3.11 -8.23
CA THR A 43 9.05 3.50 -8.86
C THR A 43 9.70 4.70 -8.18
N SER A 44 8.92 5.62 -7.61
CA SER A 44 9.40 6.91 -7.09
C SER A 44 9.32 7.04 -5.57
N ALA A 45 8.77 6.05 -4.85
CA ALA A 45 8.71 6.11 -3.40
C ALA A 45 10.11 6.00 -2.78
N ILE A 46 10.38 6.80 -1.75
CA ILE A 46 11.64 6.76 -0.98
C ILE A 46 11.44 5.98 0.33
N LEU A 47 10.24 6.07 0.92
CA LEU A 47 9.92 5.50 2.23
C LEU A 47 8.46 5.05 2.25
N PHE A 48 8.24 3.80 2.65
CA PHE A 48 6.94 3.30 3.07
C PHE A 48 6.91 3.17 4.60
N VAL A 49 5.88 3.75 5.22
CA VAL A 49 5.57 3.52 6.64
C VAL A 49 4.26 2.77 6.72
N ILE A 50 4.33 1.53 7.19
CA ILE A 50 3.20 0.62 7.26
C ILE A 50 2.79 0.48 8.72
N TYR A 51 1.64 1.06 9.05
CA TYR A 51 1.02 0.91 10.37
C TYR A 51 0.12 -0.31 10.37
N CYS A 52 0.31 -1.21 11.33
CA CYS A 52 -0.53 -2.39 11.50
C CYS A 52 -1.11 -2.44 12.92
N SER A 53 -2.41 -2.67 13.01
CA SER A 53 -3.12 -2.75 14.31
C SER A 53 -2.71 -3.99 15.10
N SER A 54 -2.61 -3.83 16.42
CA SER A 54 -2.31 -4.90 17.36
C SER A 54 -3.42 -5.94 17.43
N SER A 55 -4.65 -5.59 17.03
CA SER A 55 -5.78 -6.51 16.90
C SER A 55 -5.59 -7.56 15.79
N VAL A 56 -4.72 -7.29 14.80
CA VAL A 56 -4.38 -8.26 13.76
C VAL A 56 -3.38 -9.27 14.32
N ASN A 57 -3.71 -10.56 14.28
CA ASN A 57 -2.81 -11.61 14.77
C ASN A 57 -1.47 -11.67 14.00
N LYS A 58 -0.44 -12.23 14.63
CA LYS A 58 0.94 -12.24 14.09
C LYS A 58 1.03 -12.91 12.70
N SER A 59 0.35 -14.03 12.47
CA SER A 59 0.37 -14.72 11.18
C SER A 59 -0.19 -13.84 10.06
N ASN A 60 -1.30 -13.14 10.32
CA ASN A 60 -1.87 -12.20 9.36
C ASN A 60 -0.93 -11.02 9.10
N ARG A 61 -0.26 -10.49 10.13
CA ARG A 61 0.76 -9.43 9.94
C ARG A 61 1.91 -9.87 9.05
N THR A 62 2.43 -11.09 9.25
CA THR A 62 3.46 -11.66 8.37
C THR A 62 2.94 -11.82 6.94
N THR A 63 1.69 -12.26 6.75
CA THR A 63 1.08 -12.36 5.42
C THR A 63 0.95 -10.99 4.74
N ILE A 64 0.55 -9.95 5.48
CA ILE A 64 0.47 -8.56 4.98
C ILE A 64 1.86 -8.12 4.48
N GLN A 65 2.90 -8.30 5.29
CA GLN A 65 4.28 -7.95 4.92
C GLN A 65 4.72 -8.70 3.65
N ASN A 66 4.55 -10.01 3.61
CA ASN A 66 4.95 -10.83 2.45
C ASN A 66 4.19 -10.47 1.16
N LYS A 67 2.95 -9.96 1.28
CA LYS A 67 2.13 -9.56 0.14
C LYS A 67 2.42 -8.15 -0.35
N LEU A 68 2.96 -7.27 0.50
CA LEU A 68 3.32 -5.90 0.13
C LEU A 68 4.26 -5.88 -1.09
N ASP A 69 5.38 -6.61 -1.00
CA ASP A 69 6.39 -6.63 -2.05
C ASP A 69 5.81 -7.15 -3.37
N GLY A 70 5.00 -8.21 -3.30
CA GLY A 70 4.34 -8.78 -4.47
C GLY A 70 3.37 -7.81 -5.15
N PHE A 71 2.64 -6.99 -4.38
CA PHE A 71 1.77 -5.96 -4.95
C PHE A 71 2.56 -4.80 -5.55
N LEU A 72 3.63 -4.36 -4.91
CA LEU A 72 4.48 -3.28 -5.43
C LEU A 72 5.17 -3.69 -6.74
N GLU A 73 5.69 -4.91 -6.84
CA GLU A 73 6.27 -5.41 -8.09
C GLU A 73 5.21 -5.55 -9.20
N GLN A 74 3.99 -5.98 -8.87
CA GLN A 74 2.88 -6.00 -9.85
C GLN A 74 2.54 -4.58 -10.35
N MET A 75 2.49 -3.59 -9.46
CA MET A 75 2.23 -2.20 -9.83
C MET A 75 3.35 -1.63 -10.72
N LYS A 76 4.60 -1.96 -10.39
CA LYS A 76 5.78 -1.56 -11.15
C LYS A 76 5.77 -2.13 -12.57
N LEU A 77 5.45 -3.41 -12.75
CA LEU A 77 5.30 -4.02 -14.08
C LEU A 77 4.22 -3.31 -14.91
N HIS A 78 3.07 -3.01 -14.30
CA HIS A 78 2.00 -2.27 -14.96
C HIS A 78 2.40 -0.83 -15.32
N HIS A 79 3.33 -0.21 -14.58
CA HIS A 79 3.85 1.11 -14.91
C HIS A 79 4.81 1.07 -16.10
N PHE A 80 5.68 0.06 -16.19
CA PHE A 80 6.61 -0.09 -17.33
C PHE A 80 5.88 -0.30 -18.67
N ASP A 81 4.76 -1.03 -18.67
CA ASP A 81 3.92 -1.18 -19.87
C ASP A 81 3.35 0.16 -20.38
N SER A 82 3.33 1.20 -19.54
CA SER A 82 2.87 2.55 -19.91
C SER A 82 3.96 3.46 -20.49
N GLY A 83 5.19 2.97 -20.67
CA GLY A 83 6.27 3.67 -21.38
C GLY A 83 7.08 4.69 -20.57
N ASN A 84 6.81 4.84 -19.27
CA ASN A 84 7.58 5.70 -18.38
C ASN A 84 8.75 4.92 -17.74
N LEU A 85 9.95 5.11 -18.28
CA LEU A 85 11.21 4.59 -17.72
C LEU A 85 11.70 5.53 -16.60
N SER A 86 11.07 5.48 -15.43
CA SER A 86 11.66 6.08 -14.21
C SER A 86 12.67 5.10 -13.61
N GLU A 87 13.80 5.60 -13.13
CA GLU A 87 14.69 4.84 -12.24
C GLU A 87 13.86 4.33 -11.05
N VAL A 88 13.99 3.03 -10.79
CA VAL A 88 13.31 2.35 -9.68
C VAL A 88 14.15 2.61 -8.44
N LEU A 89 13.62 3.38 -7.51
CA LEU A 89 14.23 3.51 -6.19
C LEU A 89 14.01 2.22 -5.39
N ASP A 90 14.98 1.86 -4.54
CA ASP A 90 14.82 0.82 -3.51
C ASP A 90 14.30 1.50 -2.23
N PRO A 91 12.98 1.48 -1.98
CA PRO A 91 12.40 2.26 -0.91
C PRO A 91 12.72 1.65 0.46
N ILE A 92 12.84 2.50 1.47
CA ILE A 92 12.97 2.06 2.85
C ILE A 92 11.59 1.63 3.35
N PHE A 93 11.51 0.47 4.02
CA PHE A 93 10.26 -0.01 4.63
C PHE A 93 10.34 0.06 6.15
N LEU A 94 9.42 0.79 6.76
CA LEU A 94 9.24 0.86 8.21
C LEU A 94 7.89 0.27 8.60
N TYR A 95 7.92 -0.82 9.34
CA TYR A 95 6.73 -1.46 9.88
C TYR A 95 6.52 -1.05 11.34
N VAL A 96 5.36 -0.47 11.63
CA VAL A 96 5.01 0.04 12.96
C VAL A 96 3.78 -0.70 13.48
N LEU A 97 3.93 -1.37 14.62
CA LEU A 97 2.81 -1.95 15.34
C LEU A 97 2.16 -0.87 16.21
N VAL A 98 0.85 -0.67 16.04
CA VAL A 98 0.08 0.34 16.79
C VAL A 98 -1.11 -0.32 17.51
N PRO A 99 -1.65 0.28 18.59
CA PRO A 99 -2.81 -0.29 19.28
C PRO A 99 -3.98 -0.52 18.34
N ASP A 100 -4.38 0.49 17.57
CA ASP A 100 -5.36 0.37 16.51
C ASP A 100 -5.21 1.37 15.36
N LEU A 101 -6.03 1.24 14.32
CA LEU A 101 -6.13 2.14 13.17
C LEU A 101 -7.51 2.79 13.08
N PRO A 102 -7.66 3.95 12.40
CA PRO A 102 -8.98 4.56 12.23
C PRO A 102 -9.97 3.63 11.55
N LYS A 103 -11.25 3.73 11.95
CA LYS A 103 -12.37 2.87 11.50
C LYS A 103 -12.25 1.39 11.91
N ARG A 104 -11.59 1.12 13.03
CA ARG A 104 -11.58 -0.17 13.74
C ARG A 104 -12.08 -0.01 15.16
#